data_AF-A0A1R1PE70-F1
#
_entry.id   AF-A0A1R1PE70-F1
#
_cell.length_a   1.000
_cell.length_b   1.000
_cell.length_c   1.000
_cell.angle_alpha   90.00
_cell.angle_beta   90.00
_cell.angle_gamma   90.00
#
_symmetry.space_group_name_H-M   'P 1'
#
loop_
_entity.id
_entity.type
_entity.pdbx_description
1 polymer ?
#
loop_
_entity_poly.entity_id
_entity_poly.type
_entity_poly.pdbx_seq_one_letter_code
_entity_poly.pdbx_strand_id
1 'polypeptide(L)'
;MFRNTVKIGSSVRKYATTSGSVVSKLSNGIKVAAADLNKEGSMGSISIVVKAGSRFEDANSAGAAHFFKAFGFRDSEKRTSFRKVREAELQGANLSAQVTRENVIFTVECLKVDM
;
A
#
# COMPACT_ATOMS: atom_id res chain seq x y z
N MET A 1 29.82 -14.03 44.44
CA MET A 1 28.34 -14.10 44.28
C MET A 1 27.97 -13.47 42.94
N PHE A 2 27.92 -14.27 41.86
CA PHE A 2 27.56 -13.82 40.51
C PHE A 2 26.16 -14.35 40.18
N ARG A 3 25.17 -13.46 40.03
CA ARG A 3 23.84 -13.81 39.52
C ARG A 3 23.81 -13.51 38.02
N ASN A 4 23.94 -14.57 37.23
CA ASN A 4 23.81 -14.55 35.78
C ASN A 4 22.32 -14.44 35.41
N THR A 5 21.89 -13.37 34.76
CA THR A 5 20.53 -13.25 34.20
C THR A 5 20.56 -13.66 32.73
N VAL A 6 20.02 -14.85 32.43
CA VAL A 6 19.78 -15.33 31.07
C VAL A 6 18.65 -14.49 30.46
N LYS A 7 18.97 -13.62 29.49
CA LYS A 7 17.95 -12.97 28.64
C LYS A 7 17.53 -13.98 27.57
N ILE A 8 16.33 -14.52 27.73
CA ILE A 8 15.66 -15.37 26.74
C ILE A 8 15.34 -14.51 25.53
N GLY A 9 16.15 -14.61 24.48
CA GLY A 9 15.87 -14.00 23.19
C GLY A 9 14.61 -14.63 22.60
N SER A 10 13.54 -13.86 22.46
CA SER A 10 12.35 -14.29 21.73
C SER A 10 12.69 -14.39 20.24
N SER A 11 13.03 -15.60 19.79
CA SER A 11 13.23 -15.93 18.38
C SER A 11 11.91 -15.76 17.63
N VAL A 12 11.73 -14.60 16.99
CA VAL A 12 10.61 -14.36 16.08
C VAL A 12 10.85 -15.22 14.83
N ARG A 13 10.07 -16.28 14.74
CA ARG A 13 9.98 -17.23 13.63
C ARG A 13 9.93 -16.51 12.28
N LYS A 14 11.03 -16.56 11.50
CA LYS A 14 11.11 -16.12 10.09
C LYS A 14 10.73 -17.28 9.17
N TYR A 15 9.43 -17.48 8.92
CA TYR A 15 8.94 -18.45 7.93
C TYR A 15 8.31 -17.75 6.74
N ALA A 16 9.14 -17.04 5.97
CA ALA A 16 8.92 -16.65 4.56
C ALA A 16 9.95 -15.57 4.21
N THR A 17 11.18 -15.96 3.87
CA THR A 17 12.07 -15.06 3.15
C THR A 17 11.78 -15.25 1.67
N THR A 18 10.82 -14.50 1.13
CA THR A 18 10.81 -14.26 -0.32
C THR A 18 12.00 -13.35 -0.59
N SER A 19 12.95 -13.89 -1.34
CA SER A 19 14.17 -13.24 -1.85
C SER A 19 13.91 -11.76 -2.21
N GLY A 20 14.55 -10.84 -1.49
CA GLY A 20 14.65 -9.43 -1.88
C GLY A 20 13.55 -8.46 -1.42
N SER A 21 12.73 -8.79 -0.42
CA SER A 21 11.76 -7.83 0.14
C SER A 21 12.30 -7.07 1.36
N VAL A 22 12.30 -5.74 1.29
CA VAL A 22 12.69 -4.82 2.36
C VAL A 22 11.44 -4.22 2.98
N VAL A 23 11.27 -4.40 4.28
CA VAL A 23 10.16 -3.81 5.04
C VAL A 23 10.73 -2.83 6.06
N SER A 24 10.24 -1.59 6.01
CA SER A 24 10.57 -0.55 6.98
C SER A 24 9.29 0.04 7.59
N LYS A 25 9.45 0.71 8.73
CA LYS A 25 8.36 1.40 9.42
C LYS A 25 8.78 2.84 9.66
N LEU A 26 7.98 3.78 9.17
CA LEU A 26 8.17 5.21 9.40
C LEU A 26 7.81 5.57 10.84
N SER A 27 8.33 6.71 11.32
CA SER A 27 8.06 7.23 12.67
C SER A 27 6.57 7.47 12.94
N ASN A 28 5.79 7.78 11.91
CA ASN A 28 4.34 7.95 11.96
C ASN A 28 3.55 6.62 11.95
N GLY A 29 4.23 5.47 11.94
CA GLY A 29 3.61 4.16 12.04
C GLY A 29 3.27 3.48 10.70
N ILE A 30 3.44 4.17 9.58
CA ILE A 30 3.21 3.60 8.23
C ILE A 30 4.28 2.54 7.93
N LYS A 31 3.85 1.39 7.44
CA LYS A 31 4.73 0.31 6.99
C LYS A 31 4.96 0.44 5.49
N VAL A 32 6.21 0.43 5.08
CA VAL A 32 6.61 0.44 3.68
C VAL A 32 7.26 -0.89 3.38
N ALA A 33 6.76 -1.60 2.38
CA ALA A 33 7.34 -2.84 1.88
C ALA A 33 7.69 -2.63 0.41
N ALA A 34 8.95 -2.90 0.06
CA ALA A 34 9.43 -2.88 -1.31
C ALA A 34 10.02 -4.24 -1.64
N ALA A 35 9.71 -4.77 -2.82
CA ALA A 35 10.28 -6.02 -3.30
C ALA A 35 10.68 -5.85 -4.77
N ASP A 36 11.92 -6.18 -5.10
CA ASP A 36 12.36 -6.25 -6.48
C ASP A 36 12.05 -7.66 -7.02
N LEU A 37 10.85 -7.80 -7.61
CA LEU A 37 10.33 -9.09 -8.06
C LEU A 37 10.97 -9.56 -9.37
N ASN A 38 11.49 -8.64 -10.20
CA ASN A 38 12.13 -8.94 -11.47
C ASN A 38 13.12 -7.84 -11.85
N LYS A 39 14.43 -8.14 -11.74
CA LYS A 39 15.51 -7.20 -12.12
C LYS A 39 15.43 -6.77 -13.59
N GLU A 40 14.92 -7.64 -14.46
CA GLU A 40 14.84 -7.41 -15.91
C GLU A 40 13.50 -6.81 -16.37
N GLY A 41 12.47 -6.81 -15.52
CA GLY A 41 11.18 -6.21 -15.87
C GLY A 41 11.26 -4.68 -15.84
N SER A 42 10.72 -4.01 -16.86
CA SER A 42 10.64 -2.54 -16.89
C SER A 42 9.39 -1.99 -16.19
N MET A 43 8.47 -2.86 -15.76
CA MET A 43 7.22 -2.45 -15.11
C MET A 43 7.33 -2.57 -13.59
N GLY A 44 6.79 -1.57 -12.89
CA GLY A 44 6.64 -1.56 -11.44
C GLY A 44 5.19 -1.32 -11.05
N SER A 45 4.82 -1.74 -9.84
CA SER A 45 3.54 -1.40 -9.23
C SER A 45 3.73 -0.84 -7.82
N ILE A 46 2.99 0.22 -7.51
CA ILE A 46 2.94 0.82 -6.17
C ILE A 46 1.49 0.70 -5.69
N SER A 47 1.31 0.12 -4.51
CA SER A 47 0.01 -0.02 -3.88
C SER A 47 -0.03 0.59 -2.49
N ILE A 48 -1.06 1.38 -2.23
CA ILE A 48 -1.40 1.88 -0.91
C ILE A 48 -2.55 1.03 -0.37
N VAL A 49 -2.28 0.31 0.71
CA VAL A 49 -3.27 -0.55 1.39
C VAL A 49 -3.70 0.13 2.68
N VAL A 50 -4.95 0.54 2.73
CA VAL A 50 -5.57 1.12 3.92
C VAL A 50 -6.41 0.05 4.58
N LYS A 51 -6.19 -0.19 5.88
CA LYS A 51 -7.04 -1.06 6.70
C LYS A 51 -8.37 -0.36 7.00
N ALA A 52 -9.22 -0.30 5.99
CA ALA A 52 -10.56 0.25 6.01
C ALA A 52 -11.40 -0.57 5.02
N GLY A 53 -12.68 -0.78 5.30
CA GLY A 53 -13.55 -1.61 4.50
C GLY A 53 -14.91 -1.74 5.15
N SER A 54 -15.85 -2.42 4.49
CA SER A 54 -17.23 -2.50 4.98
C SER A 54 -17.39 -3.18 6.35
N ARG A 55 -16.39 -3.95 6.82
CA ARG A 55 -16.37 -4.50 8.18
C ARG A 55 -16.26 -3.43 9.26
N PHE A 56 -15.70 -2.27 8.93
CA PHE A 56 -15.48 -1.16 9.85
C PHE A 56 -16.53 -0.05 9.69
N GLU A 57 -17.60 -0.31 8.94
CA GLU A 57 -18.71 0.63 8.76
C GLU A 57 -19.79 0.42 9.82
N ASP A 58 -20.42 1.51 10.22
CA ASP A 58 -21.63 1.51 11.05
C ASP A 58 -22.88 1.70 10.19
N ALA A 59 -24.07 1.56 10.79
CA ALA A 59 -25.35 1.75 10.09
C ALA A 59 -25.47 3.12 9.38
N ASN A 60 -24.83 4.16 9.91
CA ASN A 60 -24.84 5.51 9.34
C ASN A 60 -23.82 5.72 8.21
N SER A 61 -22.82 4.83 8.08
CA SER A 61 -21.74 4.95 7.10
C SER A 61 -21.72 3.78 6.12
N ALA A 62 -22.86 3.10 5.95
CA ALA A 62 -22.97 1.96 5.07
C ALA A 62 -22.62 2.34 3.62
N GLY A 63 -21.65 1.65 3.04
CA GLY A 63 -21.15 1.94 1.69
C GLY A 63 -20.08 3.03 1.61
N ALA A 64 -19.63 3.60 2.73
CA ALA A 64 -18.56 4.59 2.77
C ALA A 64 -17.25 4.07 2.16
N ALA A 65 -16.90 2.80 2.32
CA ALA A 65 -15.71 2.20 1.73
C ALA A 65 -15.82 2.09 0.20
N HIS A 66 -17.00 1.79 -0.33
CA HIS A 66 -17.24 1.78 -1.77
C HIS A 66 -17.19 3.19 -2.35
N PHE A 67 -17.76 4.16 -1.62
CA PHE A 67 -17.64 5.58 -1.95
C PHE A 67 -16.18 6.03 -1.93
N PHE A 68 -15.42 5.69 -0.89
CA PHE A 68 -14.01 6.04 -0.75
C PHE A 68 -13.16 5.49 -1.90
N LYS A 69 -13.39 4.23 -2.31
CA LYS A 69 -12.78 3.65 -3.53
C LYS A 69 -13.07 4.51 -4.76
N ALA A 70 -14.33 4.89 -4.99
CA ALA A 70 -14.74 5.63 -6.17
C ALA A 70 -14.17 7.07 -6.21
N PHE A 71 -13.90 7.66 -5.06
CA PHE A 71 -13.40 9.03 -4.95
C PHE A 71 -11.87 9.13 -4.86
N GLY A 72 -11.14 8.02 -4.70
CA GLY A 72 -9.69 8.04 -4.51
C GLY A 72 -8.91 8.76 -5.62
N PHE A 73 -9.39 8.70 -6.88
CA PHE A 73 -8.76 9.38 -8.02
C PHE A 73 -9.47 10.67 -8.46
N ARG A 74 -10.46 11.15 -7.70
CA ARG A 74 -11.13 12.42 -8.01
C ARG A 74 -10.30 13.64 -7.61
N ASP A 75 -10.88 14.82 -7.71
CA ASP A 75 -10.24 16.09 -7.39
C ASP A 75 -9.64 16.07 -5.97
N SER A 76 -8.43 16.59 -5.83
CA SER A 76 -7.86 17.00 -4.55
C SER A 76 -7.63 18.50 -4.55
N GLU A 77 -7.35 19.07 -3.38
CA GLU A 77 -7.10 20.51 -3.20
C GLU A 77 -6.08 21.08 -4.21
N LYS A 78 -5.09 20.27 -4.63
CA LYS A 78 -4.02 20.70 -5.54
C LYS A 78 -4.22 20.31 -7.01
N ARG A 79 -5.04 19.28 -7.31
CA ARG A 79 -5.13 18.71 -8.68
C ARG A 79 -6.54 18.21 -8.97
N THR A 80 -7.05 18.55 -10.15
CA THR A 80 -8.31 18.00 -10.66
C THR A 80 -8.14 16.55 -11.10
N SER A 81 -9.25 15.82 -11.09
CA SER A 81 -9.44 14.48 -11.62
C SER A 81 -9.02 14.39 -13.08
N PHE A 82 -9.43 15.35 -13.90
CA PHE A 82 -8.99 15.46 -15.30
C PHE A 82 -7.47 15.51 -15.40
N ARG A 83 -6.82 16.35 -14.58
CA ARG A 83 -5.36 16.46 -14.57
C ARG A 83 -4.69 15.15 -14.13
N LYS A 84 -5.20 14.48 -13.09
CA LYS A 84 -4.66 13.20 -12.60
C LYS A 84 -4.74 12.10 -13.66
N VAL A 85 -5.89 11.97 -14.33
CA VAL A 85 -6.08 10.99 -15.40
C VAL A 85 -5.14 11.31 -16.56
N ARG A 86 -5.03 12.60 -16.95
CA ARG A 86 -4.14 12.98 -18.05
C ARG A 86 -2.67 12.77 -17.74
N GLU A 87 -2.23 13.06 -16.51
CA GLU A 87 -0.86 12.79 -16.05
C GLU A 87 -0.57 11.28 -16.08
N ALA A 88 -1.51 10.45 -15.62
CA ALA A 88 -1.37 8.99 -15.68
C ALA A 88 -1.31 8.48 -17.13
N GLU A 89 -2.19 8.94 -18.02
CA GLU A 89 -2.16 8.58 -19.45
C GLU A 89 -0.86 8.98 -20.13
N LEU A 90 -0.33 10.17 -19.83
CA LEU A 90 0.94 10.66 -20.38
C LEU A 90 2.11 9.76 -19.99
N GLN A 91 2.09 9.20 -18.79
CA GLN A 91 3.09 8.25 -18.29
C GLN A 91 2.79 6.80 -18.68
N GLY A 92 1.68 6.54 -19.39
CA GLY A 92 1.22 5.18 -19.66
C GLY A 92 0.87 4.39 -18.40
N ALA A 93 0.56 5.08 -17.29
CA ALA A 93 0.27 4.49 -16.01
C ALA A 93 -1.18 4.00 -15.93
N ASN A 94 -1.39 2.83 -15.33
CA ASN A 94 -2.71 2.28 -15.04
C ASN A 94 -3.07 2.52 -13.56
N LEU A 95 -4.16 3.24 -13.33
CA LEU A 95 -4.70 3.54 -12.00
C LEU A 95 -5.84 2.57 -11.69
N SER A 96 -5.71 1.77 -10.62
CA SER A 96 -6.76 0.87 -10.17
C SER A 96 -7.08 1.06 -8.69
N ALA A 97 -8.35 0.83 -8.34
CA ALA A 97 -8.82 0.87 -6.96
C ALA A 97 -9.68 -0.36 -6.67
N GLN A 98 -9.46 -0.98 -5.52
CA GLN A 98 -10.18 -2.15 -5.07
C GLN A 98 -10.64 -1.97 -3.62
N VAL A 99 -11.79 -2.53 -3.29
CA VAL A 99 -12.33 -2.53 -1.94
C VAL A 99 -12.69 -3.95 -1.55
N THR A 100 -12.26 -4.35 -0.37
CA THR A 100 -12.60 -5.60 0.28
C THR A 100 -13.35 -5.29 1.57
N ARG A 101 -13.77 -6.34 2.30
CA ARG A 101 -14.41 -6.13 3.61
C ARG A 101 -13.47 -5.48 4.63
N GLU A 102 -12.16 -5.64 4.49
CA GLU A 102 -11.18 -5.21 5.50
C GLU A 102 -10.17 -4.17 5.02
N ASN A 103 -9.99 -4.05 3.71
CA ASN A 103 -8.99 -3.19 3.11
C ASN A 103 -9.54 -2.44 1.89
N VAL A 104 -9.09 -1.20 1.72
CA VAL A 104 -9.21 -0.40 0.51
C VAL A 104 -7.81 -0.25 -0.06
N ILE A 105 -7.66 -0.57 -1.33
CA ILE A 105 -6.38 -0.69 -2.02
C ILE A 105 -6.40 0.24 -3.22
N PHE A 106 -5.42 1.13 -3.32
CA PHE A 106 -5.17 1.94 -4.50
C PHE A 106 -3.84 1.51 -5.10
N THR A 107 -3.84 1.16 -6.38
CA THR A 107 -2.66 0.65 -7.08
C THR A 107 -2.40 1.50 -8.32
N VAL A 108 -1.12 1.79 -8.55
CA VAL A 108 -0.62 2.43 -9.76
C VAL A 108 0.42 1.51 -10.38
N GLU A 109 0.23 1.17 -11.65
CA GLU A 109 1.17 0.38 -12.43
C GLU A 109 1.76 1.27 -13.51
N CYS A 110 3.08 1.35 -13.59
CA CYS A 110 3.77 2.18 -14.57
C CYS A 110 5.17 1.64 -14.85
N LEU A 111 5.87 2.25 -15.80
CA LEU A 111 7.26 1.91 -16.08
C LEU A 111 8.15 2.37 -14.92
N LYS A 112 9.20 1.60 -14.62
CA LYS A 112 10.17 1.89 -13.56
C LYS A 112 10.88 3.24 -13.73
N VAL A 113 10.95 3.76 -14.95
CA VAL A 113 11.54 5.08 -15.26
C VAL A 113 10.64 6.24 -14.81
N ASP A 114 9.34 6.00 -14.72
CA ASP A 114 8.33 7.01 -14.37
C ASP A 114 7.89 6.91 -12.88
N MET A 115 8.49 5.97 -12.12
CA MET A 115 8.34 5.80 -10.67
C MET A 115 9.32 6.64 -9.86
#